data_AF-A0A0F8ZBS4-F1
#
_entry.id   AF-A0A0F8ZBS4-F1
#
_cell.length_a   1.000
_cell.length_b   1.000
_cell.length_c   1.000
_cell.angle_alpha   90.00
_cell.angle_beta   90.00
_cell.angle_gamma   90.00
#
_symmetry.space_group_name_H-M   'P 1'
#
loop_
_entity.id
_entity.type
_entity.pdbx_description
1 polymer ?
#
loop_
_entity_poly.entity_id
_entity_poly.type
_entity_poly.pdbx_seq_one_letter_code
_entity_poly.pdbx_strand_id
1 'polypeptide(L)'
;HLLSTLVECYTLFERHWLTLINEHTTEAALKATGYSEYFMKSVLQDTIGYCGAELIRRTIGLAHVTDIDSISDEAARLTVQKQTLALGEQLILNAQTCDNKDAFFSLLISQLN
;
A
#
# COMPACT_ATOMS: atom_id res chain seq x y z
N HIS A 1 -4.15 5.13 15.34
CA HIS A 1 -5.04 3.98 15.16
C HIS A 1 -5.02 3.47 13.71
N LEU A 2 -5.41 4.25 12.69
CA LEU A 2 -5.42 3.75 11.30
C LEU A 2 -4.03 3.28 10.80
N LEU A 3 -2.96 4.02 11.12
CA LEU A 3 -1.60 3.62 10.76
C LEU A 3 -1.19 2.29 11.42
N SER A 4 -1.52 2.07 12.69
CA SER A 4 -1.21 0.81 13.36
C SER A 4 -2.00 -0.34 12.75
N THR A 5 -3.28 -0.13 12.42
CA THR A 5 -4.09 -1.13 11.70
C THR A 5 -3.49 -1.50 10.35
N LEU A 6 -3.00 -0.52 9.57
CA LEU A 6 -2.35 -0.79 8.29
C LEU A 6 -1.10 -1.66 8.46
N VAL A 7 -0.25 -1.32 9.44
CA VAL A 7 0.96 -2.09 9.77
C VAL A 7 0.63 -3.52 10.19
N GLU A 8 -0.36 -3.68 11.08
CA GLU A 8 -0.80 -4.98 11.58
C GLU A 8 -1.40 -5.84 10.46
N CYS A 9 -2.28 -5.28 9.64
CA CYS A 9 -2.91 -5.98 8.52
C CYS A 9 -1.87 -6.53 7.54
N TYR A 10 -0.92 -5.69 7.10
CA TYR A 10 0.11 -6.13 6.15
C TYR A 10 1.05 -7.16 6.80
N THR A 11 1.48 -6.93 8.03
CA THR A 11 2.36 -7.87 8.76
C THR A 11 1.70 -9.24 8.93
N LEU A 12 0.40 -9.26 9.22
CA LEU A 12 -0.36 -10.50 9.36
C LEU A 12 -0.49 -11.24 8.02
N PHE A 13 -0.79 -10.50 6.94
CA PHE A 13 -0.86 -11.04 5.59
C PHE A 13 0.46 -11.69 5.16
N GLU A 14 1.57 -10.94 5.26
CA GLU A 14 2.91 -11.43 4.90
C GLU A 14 3.26 -12.69 5.67
N ARG A 15 3.05 -12.69 6.99
CA ARG A 15 3.32 -13.85 7.84
C ARG A 15 2.50 -15.07 7.41
N HIS A 16 1.19 -14.90 7.22
CA HIS A 16 0.32 -16.01 6.82
C HIS A 16 0.69 -16.55 5.44
N TRP A 17 0.99 -15.68 4.48
CA TRP A 17 1.43 -16.10 3.16
C TRP A 17 2.72 -16.92 3.22
N LEU A 18 3.72 -16.43 3.94
CA LEU A 18 5.00 -17.14 4.13
C LEU A 18 4.82 -18.49 4.84
N THR A 19 3.92 -18.60 5.81
CA THR A 19 3.58 -19.89 6.42
C THR A 19 2.94 -20.83 5.39
N LEU A 20 1.91 -20.38 4.68
CA LEU A 20 1.17 -21.22 3.73
C LEU A 20 2.03 -21.71 2.57
N ILE A 21 2.89 -20.85 2.00
CA ILE A 21 3.76 -21.24 0.88
C ILE A 21 4.80 -22.26 1.34
N ASN A 22 5.35 -22.12 2.55
CA ASN A 22 6.35 -23.06 3.07
C ASN A 22 5.74 -24.42 3.45
N GLU A 23 4.54 -24.43 4.02
CA GLU A 23 3.92 -25.64 4.55
C GLU A 23 3.12 -26.42 3.50
N HIS A 24 2.53 -25.73 2.51
CA HIS A 24 1.52 -26.34 1.63
C HIS A 24 1.86 -26.28 0.14
N THR A 25 2.94 -25.61 -0.28
CA THR A 25 3.27 -25.59 -1.70
C THR A 25 3.64 -26.98 -2.22
N THR A 26 3.06 -27.36 -3.35
CA THR A 26 3.36 -28.61 -4.06
C THR A 26 4.26 -28.40 -5.27
N GLU A 27 4.36 -27.16 -5.75
CA GLU A 27 5.16 -26.78 -6.92
C GLU A 27 6.64 -26.64 -6.56
N ALA A 28 7.51 -27.31 -7.31
CA ALA A 28 8.95 -27.30 -7.06
C ALA A 28 9.56 -25.91 -7.30
N ALA A 29 9.06 -25.17 -8.30
CA ALA A 29 9.52 -23.82 -8.60
C ALA A 29 9.29 -22.85 -7.42
N LEU A 30 8.20 -23.02 -6.67
CA LEU A 30 7.86 -22.17 -5.52
C LEU A 30 8.68 -22.51 -4.26
N LYS A 31 9.32 -23.69 -4.22
CA LYS A 31 10.20 -24.14 -3.12
C LYS A 31 11.65 -23.67 -3.27
N ALA A 32 11.97 -23.03 -4.40
CA ALA A 32 13.32 -22.52 -4.62
C ALA A 32 13.69 -21.54 -3.50
N THR A 33 14.89 -21.71 -2.92
CA THR A 33 15.36 -20.88 -1.82
C THR A 33 15.32 -19.40 -2.20
N GLY A 34 14.65 -18.59 -1.38
CA GLY A 34 14.50 -17.14 -1.59
C GLY A 34 13.36 -16.73 -2.52
N TYR A 35 12.67 -17.67 -3.17
CA TYR A 35 11.55 -17.35 -4.06
C TYR A 35 10.38 -16.72 -3.31
N SER A 36 10.03 -17.24 -2.14
CA SER A 36 8.94 -16.74 -1.30
C SER A 36 9.11 -15.26 -0.94
N GLU A 37 10.33 -14.89 -0.55
CA GLU A 37 10.71 -13.53 -0.17
C GLU A 37 10.73 -12.61 -1.40
N TYR A 38 11.28 -13.09 -2.51
CA TYR A 38 11.25 -12.37 -3.79
C TYR A 38 9.82 -12.07 -4.24
N PHE A 39 8.95 -13.08 -4.22
CA PHE A 39 7.55 -12.94 -4.59
C PHE A 39 6.82 -11.95 -3.68
N MET A 40 7.02 -12.07 -2.36
CA MET A 40 6.40 -11.14 -1.40
C MET A 40 6.86 -9.71 -1.57
N LYS A 41 8.13 -9.48 -1.92
CA LYS A 41 8.62 -8.15 -2.30
C LYS A 41 7.86 -7.62 -3.53
N SER A 42 7.70 -8.42 -4.59
CA SER A 42 6.95 -7.99 -5.77
C SER A 42 5.48 -7.68 -5.45
N VAL A 43 4.83 -8.52 -4.65
CA VAL A 43 3.44 -8.29 -4.18
C VAL A 43 3.34 -6.98 -3.39
N LEU A 44 4.31 -6.68 -2.52
CA LEU A 44 4.35 -5.41 -1.79
C LEU A 44 4.44 -4.22 -2.75
N GLN A 45 5.37 -4.26 -3.70
CA GLN A 45 5.58 -3.17 -4.66
C GLN A 45 4.32 -2.93 -5.50
N ASP A 46 3.66 -3.98 -5.98
CA ASP A 46 2.38 -3.87 -6.68
C ASP A 46 1.29 -3.29 -5.76
N THR A 47 1.20 -3.74 -4.51
CA THR A 47 0.24 -3.24 -3.52
C THR A 47 0.40 -1.74 -3.30
N ILE A 48 1.64 -1.25 -3.20
CA ILE A 48 1.93 0.19 -3.03
C ILE A 48 1.49 0.97 -4.27
N GLY A 49 1.81 0.48 -5.47
CA GLY A 49 1.40 1.10 -6.72
C GLY A 49 -0.13 1.18 -6.87
N TYR A 50 -0.84 0.08 -6.58
CA TYR A 50 -2.30 0.06 -6.60
C TYR A 50 -2.92 0.94 -5.51
N CYS A 51 -2.30 1.03 -4.33
CA CYS A 51 -2.74 1.96 -3.29
C CYS A 51 -2.70 3.40 -3.82
N GLY A 52 -1.59 3.82 -4.43
CA GLY A 52 -1.49 5.16 -5.02
C GLY A 52 -2.48 5.40 -6.15
N ALA A 53 -2.69 4.41 -7.03
CA ALA A 53 -3.67 4.50 -8.10
C ALA A 53 -5.11 4.65 -7.56
N GLU A 54 -5.48 3.90 -6.53
CA GLU A 54 -6.79 3.99 -5.90
C GLU A 54 -6.99 5.33 -5.16
N LEU A 55 -5.96 5.85 -4.48
CA LEU A 55 -6.02 7.19 -3.87
C LEU A 55 -6.35 8.24 -4.93
N ILE A 56 -5.62 8.26 -6.05
CA ILE A 56 -5.87 9.21 -7.14
C ILE A 56 -7.27 9.01 -7.73
N ARG A 57 -7.64 7.77 -8.06
CA ARG A 57 -8.92 7.44 -8.71
C ARG A 57 -10.11 7.81 -7.82
N ARG A 58 -10.00 7.66 -6.51
CA ARG A 58 -11.05 8.02 -5.54
C ARG A 58 -11.14 9.52 -5.27
N THR A 59 -10.10 10.30 -5.58
CA THR A 59 -10.11 11.75 -5.37
C THR A 59 -10.61 12.53 -6.59
N ILE A 60 -10.24 12.12 -7.81
CA ILE A 60 -10.57 12.86 -9.05
C ILE A 60 -11.26 12.03 -10.14
N GLY A 61 -11.49 10.73 -9.90
CA GLY A 61 -12.19 9.87 -10.84
C GLY A 61 -13.72 9.96 -10.69
N LEU A 62 -14.47 9.11 -11.39
CA LEU A 62 -15.94 9.18 -11.37
C LEU A 62 -16.57 8.77 -10.02
N ALA A 63 -15.93 7.83 -9.30
CA ALA A 63 -16.49 7.21 -8.09
C ALA A 63 -15.69 7.61 -6.85
N HIS A 64 -16.09 8.72 -6.23
CA HIS A 64 -15.45 9.31 -5.05
C HIS A 64 -15.66 8.50 -3.77
N VAL A 65 -15.08 8.97 -2.66
CA VAL A 65 -15.30 8.45 -1.30
C VAL A 65 -15.93 9.50 -0.40
N THR A 66 -16.85 9.06 0.45
CA THR A 66 -17.56 9.93 1.39
C THR A 66 -16.60 10.58 2.39
N ASP A 67 -15.50 9.91 2.76
CA ASP A 67 -14.47 10.42 3.67
C ASP A 67 -13.93 11.81 3.27
N ILE A 68 -13.83 12.07 1.95
CA ILE A 68 -13.38 13.36 1.41
C ILE A 68 -14.59 14.25 1.08
N ASP A 69 -15.62 13.70 0.41
CA ASP A 69 -16.75 14.49 -0.07
C ASP A 69 -17.61 15.06 1.07
N SER A 70 -17.68 14.39 2.23
CA SER A 70 -18.45 14.86 3.39
C SER A 70 -17.78 16.00 4.15
N ILE A 71 -16.56 16.41 3.78
CA ILE A 71 -15.90 17.59 4.36
C ILE A 71 -16.66 18.84 3.88
N SER A 72 -17.37 19.49 4.80
CA SER A 72 -18.23 20.65 4.50
C SER A 72 -17.45 21.92 4.14
N ASP A 73 -16.29 22.14 4.77
CA ASP A 73 -15.42 23.28 4.44
C ASP A 73 -14.68 22.99 3.13
N GLU A 74 -14.99 23.79 2.10
CA GLU A 74 -14.43 23.63 0.76
C GLU A 74 -12.91 23.80 0.73
N ALA A 75 -12.35 24.70 1.53
CA ALA A 75 -10.91 24.93 1.58
C ALA A 75 -10.19 23.74 2.25
N ALA A 76 -10.77 23.21 3.33
CA ALA A 76 -10.29 21.99 3.97
C ALA A 76 -10.38 20.78 3.02
N ARG A 77 -11.51 20.60 2.33
CA ARG A 77 -11.71 19.52 1.36
C ARG A 77 -10.69 19.59 0.23
N LEU A 78 -10.47 20.78 -0.35
CA LEU A 78 -9.47 20.98 -1.40
C LEU A 78 -8.06 20.65 -0.91
N THR A 79 -7.74 20.99 0.35
CA THR A 79 -6.45 20.68 0.96
C THR A 79 -6.24 19.17 1.07
N VAL A 80 -7.24 18.45 1.60
CA VAL A 80 -7.21 16.98 1.70
C VAL A 80 -7.08 16.34 0.32
N GLN A 81 -7.87 16.79 -0.66
CA GLN A 81 -7.78 16.27 -2.04
C GLN A 81 -6.36 16.42 -2.61
N LYS A 82 -5.74 17.58 -2.47
CA LYS A 82 -4.36 17.81 -2.92
C LYS A 82 -3.35 16.91 -2.23
N GLN A 83 -3.47 16.74 -0.91
CA GLN A 83 -2.62 15.86 -0.13
C GLN A 83 -2.79 14.39 -0.54
N THR A 84 -4.03 13.93 -0.76
CA THR A 84 -4.32 12.58 -1.22
C THR A 84 -3.73 12.30 -2.61
N LEU A 85 -3.84 13.27 -3.53
CA LEU A 85 -3.23 13.16 -4.86
C LEU A 85 -1.71 13.09 -4.79
N ALA A 86 -1.08 13.98 -4.01
CA ALA A 86 0.37 14.00 -3.83
C ALA A 86 0.87 12.69 -3.22
N LEU A 87 0.20 12.18 -2.18
CA LEU A 87 0.52 10.88 -1.59
C LEU A 87 0.39 9.77 -2.63
N GLY A 88 -0.72 9.72 -3.38
CA GLY A 88 -0.94 8.69 -4.39
C GLY A 88 0.13 8.67 -5.48
N GLU A 89 0.54 9.85 -5.95
CA GLU A 89 1.66 9.99 -6.89
C GLU A 89 2.97 9.46 -6.30
N GLN A 90 3.32 9.86 -5.08
CA GLN A 90 4.55 9.41 -4.43
C GLN A 90 4.57 7.89 -4.21
N LEU A 91 3.44 7.28 -3.87
CA LEU A 91 3.35 5.82 -3.73
C LEU A 91 3.57 5.12 -5.08
N ILE A 92 2.97 5.61 -6.18
CA ILE A 92 3.18 5.02 -7.52
C ILE A 92 4.65 5.12 -7.93
N LEU A 93 5.24 6.33 -7.83
CA LEU A 93 6.59 6.57 -8.32
C LEU A 93 7.67 5.83 -7.51
N ASN A 94 7.46 5.68 -6.21
CA ASN A 94 8.44 5.07 -5.31
C ASN A 94 8.10 3.62 -4.93
N ALA A 95 7.06 3.01 -5.50
CA ALA A 95 6.70 1.62 -5.21
C ALA A 95 7.89 0.65 -5.35
N GLN A 96 8.67 0.80 -6.43
CA GLN A 96 9.80 -0.08 -6.74
C GLN A 96 11.03 0.13 -5.84
N THR A 97 11.07 1.20 -5.03
CA THR A 97 12.16 1.44 -4.07
C THR A 97 11.89 0.81 -2.71
N CYS A 98 10.67 0.31 -2.48
CA CYS A 98 10.27 -0.31 -1.22
C CYS A 98 10.56 -1.82 -1.24
N ASP A 99 11.73 -2.20 -0.73
CA ASP A 99 12.18 -3.60 -0.69
C ASP A 99 11.55 -4.44 0.42
N ASN A 100 10.93 -3.78 1.41
CA ASN A 100 10.27 -4.41 2.54
C ASN A 100 9.21 -3.48 3.15
N LYS A 101 8.41 -4.00 4.07
CA LYS A 101 7.34 -3.25 4.73
C LYS A 101 7.82 -2.03 5.52
N ASP A 102 9.02 -2.08 6.10
CA ASP A 102 9.56 -0.96 6.87
C ASP A 102 9.91 0.22 5.97
N ALA A 103 10.46 -0.05 4.78
CA ALA A 103 10.69 0.95 3.75
C ALA A 103 9.36 1.59 3.28
N PHE A 104 8.33 0.76 3.08
CA PHE A 104 6.98 1.25 2.75
C PHE A 104 6.41 2.15 3.86
N PHE A 105 6.44 1.72 5.12
CA PHE A 105 5.92 2.54 6.21
C PHE A 105 6.72 3.82 6.41
N SER A 106 8.03 3.78 6.19
CA SER A 106 8.88 4.98 6.23
C SER A 106 8.49 5.97 5.12
N LEU A 107 8.28 5.48 3.89
CA LEU A 107 7.76 6.29 2.78
C LEU A 107 6.40 6.89 3.15
N LEU A 108 5.45 6.08 3.60
CA LEU A 108 4.10 6.53 3.97
C LEU A 108 4.14 7.63 5.05
N ILE A 109 4.90 7.41 6.13
CA ILE A 109 5.02 8.39 7.23
C ILE A 109 5.67 9.69 6.74
N SER A 110 6.66 9.62 5.85
CA SER A 110 7.31 10.82 5.29
C SER A 110 6.36 11.74 4.53
N GLN A 111 5.25 11.22 4.00
CA GLN A 111 4.26 11.96 3.22
C GLN A 111 3.08 12.46 4.05
N LEU A 112 2.97 12.03 5.32
CA LEU A 112 1.90 12.42 6.23
C LEU A 112 2.31 13.54 7.21
N ASN A 113 3.59 13.92 7.21
CA ASN A 113 4.16 14.97 8.06
C ASN A 113 4.29 16.31 7.34
#